data_AF-A0A964F771-F1
#
_entry.id   AF-A0A964F771-F1
#
_cell.length_a   1.000
_cell.length_b   1.000
_cell.length_c   1.000
_cell.angle_alpha   90.00
_cell.angle_beta   90.00
_cell.angle_gamma   90.00
#
_symmetry.space_group_name_H-M   'P 1'
#
loop_
_entity.id
_entity.type
_entity.pdbx_description
1 polymer ?
#
loop_
_entity_poly.entity_id
_entity_poly.type
_entity_poly.pdbx_seq_one_letter_code
_entity_poly.pdbx_strand_id
1 'polypeptide(L)'
;MRVAQVAKKDVVFDLGNVLLRWDPRHLYRKVFADEARMERFLSEACSLAWIQSIDGVHDFAAPIAIRAKEFPEFADELALFDTRWLETLDGAIEDNLSLMRALKAQGRPVYGLTNYPAQKFDLSRAIHPFSTNSTRSSCPGARA
;
A
#
# COMPACT_ATOMS: atom_id res chain seq x y z
N MET A 1 -8.18 45.42 -15.74
CA MET A 1 -8.91 44.25 -15.22
C MET A 1 -7.94 43.37 -14.43
N ARG A 2 -8.19 43.10 -13.14
CA ARG A 2 -7.49 42.01 -12.44
C ARG A 2 -8.30 40.74 -12.68
N VAL A 3 -7.69 39.76 -13.34
CA VAL A 3 -8.23 38.40 -13.35
C VAL A 3 -8.04 37.87 -11.93
N ALA A 4 -9.14 37.55 -11.24
CA ALA A 4 -9.04 36.88 -9.95
C ALA A 4 -8.39 35.51 -10.21
N GLN A 5 -7.18 35.32 -9.68
CA GLN A 5 -6.47 34.06 -9.79
C GLN A 5 -7.20 33.06 -8.87
N VAL A 6 -7.87 32.07 -9.45
CA VAL A 6 -8.47 30.98 -8.65
C VAL A 6 -7.32 30.26 -7.94
N ALA A 7 -7.37 30.23 -6.60
CA ALA A 7 -6.39 29.51 -5.81
C ALA A 7 -6.32 28.05 -6.29
N LYS A 8 -5.12 27.58 -6.64
CA LYS A 8 -4.92 26.19 -7.05
C LYS A 8 -5.21 25.31 -5.82
N LYS A 9 -6.21 24.44 -5.93
CA LYS A 9 -6.48 23.42 -4.91
C LYS A 9 -5.33 22.43 -4.85
N ASP A 10 -4.97 22.05 -3.63
CA ASP A 10 -4.04 20.97 -3.34
C ASP A 10 -4.61 19.63 -3.81
N VAL A 11 -3.73 18.73 -4.28
CA VAL A 11 -4.11 17.39 -4.75
C VAL A 11 -3.43 16.33 -3.90
N VAL A 12 -4.20 15.36 -3.42
CA VAL A 12 -3.69 14.22 -2.65
C VAL A 12 -3.97 12.95 -3.45
N PHE A 13 -2.96 12.11 -3.64
CA PHE A 13 -3.10 10.78 -4.22
C PHE A 13 -2.96 9.72 -3.13
N ASP A 14 -3.88 8.76 -3.11
CA ASP A 14 -3.61 7.49 -2.43
C ASP A 14 -2.57 6.68 -3.21
N LEU A 15 -1.97 5.67 -2.59
CA LEU A 15 -1.00 4.79 -3.25
C LEU A 15 -1.68 3.51 -3.75
N GLY A 16 -2.29 2.73 -2.87
CA GLY A 16 -2.84 1.42 -3.17
C GLY A 16 -4.03 1.51 -4.13
N ASN A 17 -3.92 0.85 -5.28
CA ASN A 17 -4.91 0.90 -6.37
C ASN A 17 -5.22 2.31 -6.91
N VAL A 18 -4.35 3.29 -6.63
CA VAL A 18 -4.39 4.64 -7.22
C VAL A 18 -3.09 4.95 -7.96
N LEU A 19 -1.93 4.87 -7.32
CA LEU A 19 -0.64 5.02 -8.01
C LEU A 19 0.06 3.69 -8.27
N LEU A 20 -0.20 2.68 -7.43
CA LEU A 20 0.37 1.34 -7.49
C LEU A 20 -0.73 0.31 -7.52
N ARG A 21 -0.64 -0.70 -8.39
CA ARG A 21 -1.53 -1.87 -8.31
C ARG A 21 -1.19 -2.66 -7.05
N TRP A 22 -2.22 -2.98 -6.26
CA TRP A 22 -2.09 -3.77 -5.05
C TRP A 22 -3.19 -4.84 -4.99
N ASP A 23 -2.78 -6.10 -4.88
CA ASP A 23 -3.64 -7.25 -4.63
C ASP A 23 -2.80 -8.37 -3.96
N PRO A 24 -3.17 -8.86 -2.77
CA PRO A 24 -2.51 -10.01 -2.13
C PRO A 24 -2.36 -11.22 -3.07
N ARG A 25 -3.27 -11.41 -4.03
CA ARG A 25 -3.20 -12.50 -5.00
C ARG A 25 -1.94 -12.46 -5.88
N HIS A 26 -1.31 -11.30 -6.09
CA HIS A 26 -0.04 -11.23 -6.83
C HIS A 26 1.08 -12.02 -6.14
N LEU A 27 1.10 -12.02 -4.80
CA LEU A 27 1.98 -12.86 -4.01
C LEU A 27 1.45 -14.30 -3.99
N TYR A 28 0.21 -14.49 -3.57
CA TYR A 28 -0.25 -15.81 -3.17
C TYR A 28 -0.50 -16.79 -4.33
N ARG A 29 -0.71 -16.31 -5.56
CA ARG A 29 -0.69 -17.18 -6.76
C ARG A 29 0.67 -17.84 -7.01
N LYS A 30 1.76 -17.33 -6.42
CA LYS A 30 3.10 -17.93 -6.48
C LYS A 30 3.37 -18.89 -5.32
N VAL A 31 2.53 -18.86 -4.28
CA VAL A 31 2.70 -19.63 -3.03
C VAL A 31 1.82 -20.87 -3.05
N PHE A 32 0.55 -20.71 -3.42
CA PHE A 32 -0.41 -21.80 -3.48
C PHE A 32 -0.45 -22.42 -4.88
N ALA A 33 -0.41 -23.75 -4.93
CA ALA A 33 -0.72 -24.51 -6.15
C ALA A 33 -2.23 -24.70 -6.37
N ASP A 34 -3.01 -24.69 -5.28
CA ASP A 34 -4.46 -24.82 -5.28
C ASP A 34 -5.12 -23.44 -5.09
N GLU A 35 -5.78 -22.95 -6.14
CA GLU A 35 -6.48 -21.67 -6.13
C GLU A 35 -7.63 -21.64 -5.11
N ALA A 36 -8.35 -22.75 -4.90
CA ALA A 36 -9.45 -22.79 -3.93
C ALA A 36 -8.92 -22.65 -2.50
N ARG A 37 -7.78 -23.29 -2.19
CA ARG A 37 -7.10 -23.12 -0.90
C ARG A 37 -6.58 -21.69 -0.70
N MET A 38 -6.02 -21.09 -1.74
CA MET A 38 -5.59 -19.68 -1.71
C MET A 38 -6.78 -18.74 -1.43
N GLU A 39 -7.91 -18.94 -2.10
CA GLU A 39 -9.09 -18.10 -1.91
C GLU A 39 -9.70 -18.28 -0.52
N ARG A 40 -9.67 -19.50 0.05
CA ARG A 40 -10.00 -19.71 1.46
C ARG A 40 -9.07 -18.93 2.39
N PHE A 41 -7.77 -19.04 2.17
CA PHE A 41 -6.78 -18.28 2.93
C PHE A 41 -7.04 -16.76 2.87
N LEU A 42 -7.30 -16.21 1.67
CA LEU A 42 -7.57 -14.79 1.44
C LEU A 42 -8.96 -14.32 1.87
N SER A 43 -9.90 -15.22 2.15
CA SER A 43 -11.23 -14.88 2.66
C SER A 43 -11.34 -15.05 4.17
N GLU A 44 -10.52 -15.91 4.77
CA GLU A 44 -10.55 -16.24 6.20
C GLU A 44 -9.34 -15.64 6.94
N ALA A 45 -8.15 -16.23 6.75
CA ALA A 45 -6.95 -15.95 7.54
C ALA A 45 -6.32 -14.58 7.21
N CYS A 46 -6.11 -14.31 5.92
CA CYS A 46 -5.53 -13.07 5.38
C CYS A 46 -6.61 -12.24 4.66
N SER A 47 -7.77 -12.10 5.30
CA SER A 47 -8.91 -11.41 4.72
C SER A 47 -8.65 -9.91 4.56
N LEU A 48 -9.26 -9.29 3.54
CA LEU A 48 -9.12 -7.84 3.32
C LEU A 48 -9.55 -7.04 4.56
N ALA A 49 -10.62 -7.46 5.25
CA ALA A 49 -11.06 -6.82 6.48
C ALA A 49 -10.03 -6.90 7.61
N TRP A 50 -9.29 -8.00 7.71
CA TRP A 50 -8.19 -8.13 8.67
C TRP A 50 -6.97 -7.32 8.24
N ILE A 51 -6.59 -7.33 6.97
CA ILE A 51 -5.50 -6.48 6.44
C ILE A 51 -5.77 -5.02 6.78
N GLN A 52 -7.00 -4.55 6.53
CA GLN A 52 -7.43 -3.18 6.84
C GLN A 52 -7.38 -2.84 8.33
N SER A 53 -7.58 -3.82 9.22
CA SER A 53 -7.54 -3.56 10.67
C SER A 53 -6.12 -3.37 11.20
N ILE A 54 -5.11 -3.82 10.45
CA ILE A 54 -3.69 -3.72 10.79
C ILE A 54 -2.96 -2.68 9.93
N ASP A 55 -3.68 -1.96 9.08
CA ASP A 55 -3.10 -0.87 8.31
C ASP A 55 -2.61 0.27 9.22
N GLY A 56 -1.50 0.90 8.84
CA GLY A 56 -0.90 2.01 9.57
C GLY A 56 -0.26 1.64 10.91
N VAL A 57 -0.29 0.37 11.34
CA VAL A 57 0.41 -0.09 12.54
C VAL A 57 1.93 0.06 12.38
N HIS A 58 2.62 0.32 13.48
CA HIS A 58 4.07 0.49 13.47
C HIS A 58 4.81 -0.86 13.38
N ASP A 59 4.39 -1.83 14.19
CA ASP A 59 4.92 -3.19 14.16
C ASP A 59 4.00 -4.08 13.31
N PHE A 60 4.37 -4.27 12.05
CA PHE A 60 3.59 -5.07 11.11
C PHE A 60 3.68 -6.57 11.39
N ALA A 61 4.77 -7.04 12.01
CA ALA A 61 4.98 -8.46 12.29
C ALA A 61 4.12 -8.94 13.47
N ALA A 62 3.88 -8.10 14.48
CA ALA A 62 3.08 -8.44 15.66
C ALA A 62 1.65 -8.95 15.33
N PRO A 63 0.81 -8.22 14.58
CA PRO A 63 -0.54 -8.69 14.26
C PRO A 63 -0.54 -9.95 13.39
N ILE A 64 0.47 -10.12 12.52
CA ILE A 64 0.65 -11.32 11.70
C ILE A 64 0.92 -12.54 12.60
N ALA A 65 1.82 -12.41 13.57
CA ALA A 65 2.13 -13.48 14.52
C ALA A 65 0.93 -13.86 15.41
N ILE A 66 0.08 -12.89 15.76
CA ILE A 66 -1.19 -13.15 16.46
C ILE A 66 -2.13 -13.93 15.55
N ARG A 67 -2.32 -13.46 14.31
CA ARG A 67 -3.19 -14.09 13.32
C ARG A 67 -2.77 -15.52 12.99
N ALA A 68 -1.46 -15.79 12.94
CA ALA A 68 -0.91 -17.12 12.70
C ALA A 68 -1.24 -18.12 13.81
N LYS A 69 -1.48 -17.65 15.04
CA LYS A 69 -1.96 -18.51 16.15
C LYS A 69 -3.45 -18.81 16.04
N GLU A 70 -4.24 -17.89 15.47
CA GLU A 70 -5.67 -18.08 15.20
C GLU A 70 -5.89 -19.03 14.02
N PHE A 71 -4.99 -19.01 13.03
CA PHE A 71 -5.03 -19.84 11.82
C PHE A 71 -3.74 -20.66 11.68
N PRO A 72 -3.52 -21.68 12.53
CA PRO A 72 -2.28 -22.47 12.52
C PRO A 72 -2.07 -23.22 11.20
N GLU A 73 -3.15 -23.55 10.47
CA GLU A 73 -3.11 -24.18 9.15
C GLU A 73 -2.54 -23.29 8.03
N PHE A 74 -2.48 -21.98 8.27
CA PHE A 74 -1.99 -20.96 7.35
C PHE A 74 -0.86 -20.11 7.94
N ALA A 75 -0.22 -20.59 9.01
CA ALA A 75 0.77 -19.82 9.76
C ALA A 75 1.97 -19.42 8.89
N ASP A 76 2.45 -20.35 8.05
CA ASP A 76 3.56 -20.10 7.15
C ASP A 76 3.19 -19.08 6.07
N GLU A 77 1.99 -19.19 5.48
CA GLU A 77 1.51 -18.26 4.47
C GLU A 77 1.25 -16.86 5.05
N LEU A 78 0.75 -16.76 6.28
CA LEU A 78 0.62 -15.47 6.99
C LEU A 78 1.99 -14.80 7.18
N ALA A 79 3.03 -15.56 7.55
CA ALA A 79 4.38 -15.02 7.70
C ALA A 79 4.96 -14.48 6.37
N LEU A 80 4.54 -15.02 5.24
CA LEU A 80 4.92 -14.49 3.92
C LEU A 80 4.31 -13.11 3.65
N PHE A 81 3.19 -12.75 4.28
CA PHE A 81 2.61 -11.42 4.13
C PHE A 81 3.54 -10.32 4.65
N ASP A 82 4.32 -10.60 5.69
CA ASP A 82 5.34 -9.69 6.20
C ASP A 82 6.57 -9.68 5.26
N THR A 83 7.14 -10.87 5.05
CA THR A 83 8.48 -11.02 4.45
C THR A 83 8.49 -10.80 2.93
N ARG A 84 7.37 -11.06 2.25
CA ARG A 84 7.22 -10.93 0.79
C ARG A 84 6.18 -9.89 0.39
N TRP A 85 5.83 -8.96 1.29
CA TRP A 85 4.80 -7.95 1.07
C TRP A 85 4.93 -7.21 -0.27
N LEU A 86 6.16 -6.89 -0.72
CA LEU A 86 6.39 -6.19 -2.00
C LEU A 86 5.84 -6.94 -3.22
N GLU A 87 5.72 -8.26 -3.14
CA GLU A 87 5.16 -9.06 -4.24
C GLU A 87 3.64 -8.97 -4.33
N THR A 88 2.98 -8.31 -3.38
CA THR A 88 1.56 -7.92 -3.47
C THR A 88 1.34 -6.70 -4.38
N LEU A 89 2.43 -6.03 -4.78
CA LEU A 89 2.39 -4.92 -5.72
C LEU A 89 2.66 -5.40 -7.15
N ASP A 90 1.91 -4.85 -8.11
CA ASP A 90 2.05 -5.15 -9.54
C ASP A 90 2.39 -3.90 -10.36
N GLY A 91 3.36 -3.14 -9.85
CA GLY A 91 3.87 -1.93 -10.51
C GLY A 91 2.87 -0.77 -10.53
N ALA A 92 3.21 0.26 -11.30
CA ALA A 92 2.49 1.51 -11.29
C ALA A 92 1.25 1.52 -12.21
N ILE A 93 0.29 2.38 -11.85
CA ILE A 93 -0.83 2.77 -12.71
C ILE A 93 -0.38 4.01 -13.50
N GLU A 94 0.16 3.77 -14.71
CA GLU A 94 0.86 4.80 -15.48
C GLU A 94 0.01 6.01 -15.87
N ASP A 95 -1.29 5.81 -16.11
CA ASP A 95 -2.21 6.91 -16.41
C ASP A 95 -2.32 7.87 -15.22
N ASN A 96 -2.43 7.32 -14.00
CA ASN A 96 -2.52 8.11 -12.78
C ASN A 96 -1.19 8.77 -12.43
N LEU A 97 -0.06 8.09 -12.67
CA LEU A 97 1.25 8.73 -12.56
C LEU A 97 1.42 9.88 -13.55
N SER A 98 0.94 9.71 -14.78
CA SER A 98 1.01 10.75 -15.82
C SER A 98 0.17 11.97 -15.44
N LEU A 99 -1.02 11.75 -14.88
CA LEU A 99 -1.85 12.82 -14.32
C LEU A 99 -1.15 13.52 -13.15
N MET A 100 -0.60 12.77 -12.19
CA MET A 100 0.16 13.30 -11.06
C MET A 100 1.32 14.20 -11.53
N ARG A 101 2.10 13.73 -12.51
CA ARG A 101 3.21 14.49 -13.11
C ARG A 101 2.71 15.76 -13.80
N ALA A 102 1.62 15.69 -14.56
CA ALA A 102 1.03 16.84 -15.25
C ALA A 102 0.54 17.91 -14.25
N LEU A 103 -0.12 17.51 -13.17
CA LEU A 103 -0.58 18.43 -12.12
C LEU A 103 0.60 19.12 -11.41
N LYS A 104 1.66 18.36 -11.13
CA LYS A 104 2.92 18.90 -10.57
C LYS A 104 3.59 19.89 -11.53
N ALA A 105 3.66 19.58 -12.83
CA ALA A 105 4.21 20.46 -13.86
C ALA A 105 3.42 21.77 -14.02
N GLN A 106 2.11 21.75 -13.72
CA GLN A 106 1.29 22.96 -13.64
C GLN A 106 1.54 23.80 -12.37
N GLY A 107 2.48 23.41 -11.50
CA GLY A 107 2.76 24.09 -10.23
C GLY A 107 1.61 23.96 -9.24
N ARG A 108 0.86 22.85 -9.25
CA ARG A 108 -0.09 22.50 -8.18
C ARG A 108 0.66 21.74 -7.09
N PRO A 109 0.42 22.03 -5.80
CA PRO A 109 0.89 21.17 -4.73
C PRO A 109 0.25 19.78 -4.86
N VAL A 110 1.11 18.76 -4.88
CA VAL A 110 0.71 17.35 -4.97
C VAL A 110 1.32 16.65 -3.76
N TYR A 111 0.51 15.84 -3.08
CA TYR A 111 0.90 15.01 -1.95
C TYR A 111 0.49 13.57 -2.22
N GLY A 112 1.16 12.62 -1.58
CA GLY A 112 0.62 11.27 -1.45
C GLY A 112 0.39 10.93 0.01
N LEU A 113 -0.66 10.14 0.23
CA LEU A 113 -1.10 9.66 1.54
C LEU A 113 -1.35 8.16 1.42
N THR A 114 -0.89 7.36 2.39
CA THR A 114 -1.12 5.92 2.38
C THR A 114 -1.28 5.39 3.79
N ASN A 115 -2.08 4.34 3.90
CA ASN A 115 -2.26 3.49 5.06
C ASN A 115 -1.21 2.36 5.13
N TYR A 116 -0.27 2.28 4.19
CA TYR A 116 0.82 1.32 4.26
C TYR A 116 1.59 1.47 5.57
N PRO A 117 1.93 0.35 6.24
CA PRO A 117 2.86 0.40 7.37
C PRO A 117 4.16 1.08 6.95
N ALA A 118 4.74 1.92 7.82
CA ALA A 118 5.91 2.74 7.49
C ALA A 118 7.07 1.92 6.90
N GLN A 119 7.36 0.75 7.48
CA GLN A 119 8.37 -0.17 6.97
C GLN A 119 8.10 -0.62 5.53
N LYS A 120 6.84 -0.90 5.18
CA LYS A 120 6.44 -1.34 3.83
C LYS A 120 6.44 -0.18 2.85
N PHE A 121 6.06 1.02 3.30
CA PHE A 121 6.18 2.23 2.52
C PHE A 121 7.64 2.51 2.12
N ASP A 122 8.59 2.40 3.04
CA ASP A 122 10.02 2.60 2.74
C ASP A 122 10.55 1.59 1.71
N LEU A 123 10.16 0.32 1.84
CA LEU A 123 10.48 -0.72 0.86
C LEU A 123 9.87 -0.42 -0.52
N SER A 124 8.59 -0.03 -0.57
CA SER A 124 7.91 0.33 -1.81
C SER A 124 8.55 1.54 -2.49
N ARG A 125 8.98 2.55 -1.72
CA ARG A 125 9.64 3.75 -2.24
C ARG A 125 10.98 3.41 -2.91
N ALA A 126 11.73 2.46 -2.37
CA ALA A 126 13.03 2.06 -2.93
C ALA A 126 12.92 1.49 -4.35
N ILE A 127 11.80 0.82 -4.67
CA ILE A 127 11.55 0.22 -5.99
C ILE A 127 10.67 1.09 -6.91
N HIS A 128 9.97 2.09 -6.34
CA HIS A 128 9.07 2.99 -7.07
C HIS A 128 9.45 4.46 -6.82
N PRO A 129 10.47 4.98 -7.54
CA PRO A 129 11.10 6.27 -7.26
C PRO A 129 10.23 7.51 -7.55
N PHE A 130 9.06 7.35 -8.18
CA PHE A 130 8.14 8.48 -8.41
C PHE A 130 7.60 9.12 -7.12
N SER A 131 7.80 8.45 -5.98
CA SER A 131 7.38 8.89 -4.64
C SER A 131 8.39 9.85 -3.95
N THR A 132 9.43 10.32 -4.63
CA THR A 132 10.38 11.29 -4.06
C THR A 132 9.91 12.74 -4.27
N ASN A 133 9.85 13.50 -3.16
CA ASN A 133 9.36 14.88 -2.98
C ASN A 133 7.84 15.06 -2.81
N SER A 134 7.35 14.75 -1.58
CA SER A 134 6.21 15.34 -0.82
C SER A 134 5.26 14.33 -0.13
N THR A 135 5.49 13.03 -0.28
CA THR A 135 4.70 11.96 0.33
C THR A 135 5.02 11.83 1.82
N ARG A 136 4.08 12.21 2.70
CA ARG A 136 4.16 11.91 4.14
C ARG A 136 3.27 10.71 4.43
N SER A 137 3.85 9.62 4.91
CA SER A 137 3.08 8.56 5.58
C SER A 137 2.65 9.10 6.95
N SER A 138 1.35 9.31 7.17
CA SER A 138 0.83 9.55 8.52
C SER A 138 0.58 8.21 9.19
N CYS A 139 1.65 7.49 9.58
CA CYS A 139 1.52 6.44 10.58
C CYS A 139 1.40 7.11 11.95
N PRO A 140 0.35 6.81 12.75
CA PRO A 140 0.31 7.25 14.15
C PRO A 140 1.52 6.66 14.88
N GLY A 141 2.55 7.47 15.16
CA GLY A 141 3.75 7.04 15.90
C GLY A 141 5.10 7.45 15.30
N ALA A 142 5.16 7.93 14.05
CA ALA A 142 6.39 8.49 13.49
C ALA A 142 6.61 9.91 14.05
N ARG A 143 7.47 10.05 15.06
CA ARG A 143 7.90 11.37 15.55
C ARG A 143 8.68 12.10 14.45
N ALA A 144 8.41 13.39 14.36
CA ALA A 144 9.06 14.36 13.47
C ALA A 144 10.57 14.50 13.75
#